data_AF-A0A1Y0H3U4-F1
#
_entry.id   AF-A0A1Y0H3U4-F1
#
_cell.length_a   1.000
_cell.length_b   1.000
_cell.length_c   1.000
_cell.angle_alpha   90.00
_cell.angle_beta   90.00
_cell.angle_gamma   90.00
#
_symmetry.space_group_name_H-M   'P 1'
#
loop_
_entity.id
_entity.type
_entity.pdbx_description
1 polymer ?
#
loop_
_entity_poly.entity_id
_entity_poly.type
_entity_poly.pdbx_seq_one_letter_code
_entity_poly.pdbx_strand_id
1 'polypeptide(L)' 'MVLMTMNQPQRVQMPDLIYAAQLAKRHSSQKHSGYVSVDYTLKKYVRKPRGSAPGLAVYTHEKTLHLEE' A
#
# COMPACT_ATOMS: atom_id res chain seq x y z
N MET A 1 -0.11 2.36 5.49
CA MET A 1 0.67 3.56 5.17
C MET A 1 -0.12 4.43 4.20
N VAL A 2 0.03 5.76 4.22
CA VAL A 2 -0.64 6.66 3.27
C VAL A 2 0.43 7.55 2.63
N LEU A 3 0.46 7.57 1.31
CA LEU A 3 1.34 8.46 0.52
C LEU A 3 0.51 9.67 0.08
N MET A 4 0.96 10.88 0.44
CA MET A 4 0.26 12.12 0.07
C MET A 4 0.58 12.50 -1.36
N THR A 5 -0.45 12.71 -2.18
CA THR A 5 -0.29 12.95 -3.62
C THR A 5 -0.61 14.37 -4.04
N MET A 6 -0.91 15.28 -3.10
CA MET A 6 -1.36 16.66 -3.40
C MET A 6 -2.50 16.71 -4.43
N ASN A 7 -3.44 15.76 -4.33
CA ASN A 7 -4.54 15.56 -5.29
C ASN A 7 -4.10 15.25 -6.74
N GLN A 8 -2.84 14.85 -6.93
CA GLN A 8 -2.23 14.52 -8.22
C GLN A 8 -1.56 13.13 -8.16
N PRO A 9 -2.34 12.05 -7.94
CA PRO A 9 -1.79 10.71 -7.80
C PRO A 9 -1.02 10.21 -9.02
N GLN A 10 -1.29 10.76 -10.21
CA GLN A 10 -0.59 10.42 -11.45
C GLN A 10 0.84 10.97 -11.50
N ARG A 11 1.17 11.98 -10.67
CA ARG A 11 2.51 12.56 -10.59
C ARG A 11 3.43 11.85 -9.60
N VAL A 12 2.91 10.90 -8.81
CA VAL A 12 3.72 10.10 -7.89
C VAL A 12 4.70 9.27 -8.71
N GLN A 13 5.99 9.38 -8.38
CA GLN A 13 7.03 8.67 -9.12
C GLN A 13 7.19 7.25 -8.59
N MET A 14 7.75 6.37 -9.43
CA MET A 14 8.01 4.99 -9.04
C MET A 14 8.91 4.87 -7.78
N PRO A 15 9.98 5.68 -7.61
CA PRO A 15 10.81 5.63 -6.39
C PRO A 15 10.02 5.91 -5.10
N ASP A 16 9.03 6.82 -5.14
CA ASP A 16 8.20 7.13 -3.97
C ASP A 16 7.32 5.93 -3.59
N LEU A 17 6.76 5.25 -4.59
CA LEU A 17 5.98 4.03 -4.40
C LEU A 17 6.84 2.89 -3.85
N ILE A 18 8.05 2.70 -4.37
CA ILE A 18 9.00 1.69 -3.89
C ILE A 18 9.39 1.99 -2.44
N TYR A 19 9.73 3.23 -2.10
CA TYR A 19 10.07 3.62 -0.74
C TYR A 19 8.90 3.34 0.23
N ALA A 20 7.68 3.68 -0.18
CA ALA A 20 6.49 3.37 0.60
C ALA A 20 6.26 1.86 0.76
N ALA A 21 6.47 1.08 -0.30
CA ALA A 21 6.35 -0.36 -0.27
C ALA A 21 7.41 -1.00 0.63
N GLN A 22 8.65 -0.52 0.62
CA GLN A 22 9.71 -0.99 1.51
C GLN A 22 9.38 -0.71 2.99
N LEU A 23 8.82 0.46 3.29
CA LEU A 23 8.35 0.76 4.63
C LEU A 23 7.20 -0.16 5.04
N ALA A 24 6.26 -0.44 4.13
CA ALA A 24 5.20 -1.41 4.36
C ALA A 24 5.73 -2.83 4.60
N LYS A 25 6.70 -3.31 3.80
CA LYS A 25 7.40 -4.61 4.00
C LYS A 25 7.99 -4.68 5.41
N ARG A 26 8.74 -3.65 5.83
CA ARG A 26 9.42 -3.61 7.14
C ARG A 26 8.48 -3.77 8.34
N HIS A 27 7.26 -3.23 8.24
CA HIS A 27 6.24 -3.30 9.29
C HIS A 27 5.22 -4.43 9.07
N SER A 28 5.46 -5.34 8.13
CA SER A 28 4.62 -6.50 7.86
C SER A 28 5.14 -7.77 8.54
N SER A 29 4.34 -8.83 8.52
CA SER A 29 4.77 -10.18 8.93
C SER A 29 5.83 -10.76 7.98
N GLN A 30 5.88 -10.32 6.73
CA GLN A 30 6.78 -10.84 5.68
C GLN A 30 8.11 -10.09 5.58
N LYS A 31 8.47 -9.30 6.61
CA LYS A 31 9.67 -8.43 6.59
C LYS A 31 11.01 -9.13 6.30
N HIS A 32 11.11 -10.44 6.56
CA HIS A 32 12.30 -11.27 6.32
C HIS A 32 12.21 -12.13 5.05
N SER A 33 11.12 -12.01 4.28
CA SER A 33 10.99 -12.73 3.02
C SER A 33 11.80 -12.02 1.92
N GLY A 34 12.53 -12.81 1.14
CA GLY A 34 13.23 -12.34 -0.06
C GLY A 34 12.28 -11.92 -1.20
N TYR A 35 11.00 -12.24 -1.08
CA TYR A 35 9.95 -11.82 -2.01
C TYR A 35 8.71 -11.36 -1.25
N VAL A 36 8.23 -10.15 -1.52
CA VAL A 36 7.02 -9.59 -0.90
C VAL A 36 6.21 -8.83 -1.93
N SER A 37 4.91 -9.15 -2.04
CA SER A 37 3.94 -8.34 -2.77
C SER A 37 3.35 -7.26 -1.88
N VAL A 38 3.26 -6.04 -2.40
CA VAL A 38 2.65 -4.89 -1.73
C VAL A 38 1.62 -4.24 -2.65
N ASP A 39 0.36 -4.22 -2.21
CA ASP A 39 -0.70 -3.58 -2.96
C ASP A 39 -0.81 -2.09 -2.65
N TYR A 40 -1.04 -1.30 -3.69
CA TYR A 40 -1.32 0.13 -3.59
C TYR A 40 -2.56 0.50 -4.39
N THR A 41 -3.34 1.43 -3.84
CA THR A 41 -4.56 1.96 -4.48
C THR A 41 -4.81 3.38 -4.01
N LEU A 42 -5.73 4.09 -4.67
CA LEU A 42 -6.18 5.40 -4.20
C LEU A 42 -7.03 5.24 -2.94
N LYS A 43 -6.85 6.15 -1.96
CA LYS A 43 -7.61 6.15 -0.70
C LYS A 43 -9.13 6.10 -0.90
N LYS A 44 -9.65 6.73 -1.97
CA LYS A 44 -11.10 6.71 -2.30
C LYS A 44 -11.65 5.31 -2.62
N TYR A 45 -10.78 4.36 -3.00
CA TYR A 45 -11.14 2.96 -3.24
C TYR A 45 -10.99 2.09 -1.99
N VAL A 46 -10.55 2.65 -0.87
CA VAL A 46 -10.44 1.97 0.42
C VAL A 46 -11.65 2.33 1.29
N ARG A 47 -12.30 1.32 1.86
CA ARG A 47 -13.48 1.50 2.72
C ARG A 47 -13.36 0.63 3.97
N LYS A 48 -13.87 1.14 5.09
CA LYS A 48 -14.07 0.36 6.31
C LYS A 48 -15.51 -0.17 6.32
N PRO A 49 -15.74 -1.50 6.29
CA PRO A 49 -17.10 -2.04 6.40
C PRO A 49 -17.75 -1.61 7.73
N ARG A 50 -19.07 -1.34 7.69
CA ARG A 50 -19.80 -0.93 8.89
C ARG A 50 -19.76 -2.07 9.92
N GLY A 51 -19.39 -1.74 11.16
CA GLY A 51 -19.28 -2.72 12.25
C GLY A 51 -18.01 -3.56 12.25
N SER A 52 -17.05 -3.32 11.35
CA SER A 52 -15.79 -4.06 11.36
C SER A 52 -14.85 -3.62 12.49
N ALA A 53 -13.98 -4.55 12.90
CA ALA A 53 -12.93 -4.29 13.88
C ALA A 53 -12.02 -3.12 13.44
N PRO A 54 -11.44 -2.36 14.40
CA PRO A 54 -10.41 -1.38 14.11
C PRO A 54 -9.25 -2.00 13.31
N GLY A 55 -8.73 -1.27 12.32
CA GLY A 55 -7.66 -1.76 11.44
C GLY A 55 -8.13 -2.55 10.22
N LEU A 56 -9.37 -3.08 10.21
CA LEU A 56 -9.90 -3.74 9.01
C LEU A 56 -10.29 -2.69 7.95
N ALA A 57 -9.78 -2.86 6.74
CA ALA A 57 -10.17 -2.11 5.56
C ALA A 57 -10.28 -3.06 4.36
N VAL A 58 -11.25 -2.81 3.50
CA VAL A 58 -11.40 -3.46 2.20
C VAL A 58 -11.07 -2.45 1.10
N TYR A 59 -10.54 -2.92 -0.02
CA TYR A 59 -10.12 -2.06 -1.11
C TYR A 59 -10.45 -2.68 -2.47
N THR A 60 -10.36 -1.87 -3.52
CA THR A 60 -10.54 -2.27 -4.92
C THR A 60 -9.55 -1.50 -5.80
N HIS A 61 -9.43 -1.89 -7.07
CA HIS A 61 -8.58 -1.22 -8.06
C HIS A 61 -7.11 -1.12 -7.62
N GLU A 62 -6.67 -2.14 -6.90
CA GLU A 62 -5.30 -2.29 -6.48
C GLU A 62 -4.37 -2.55 -7.66
N LYS A 63 -3.13 -2.18 -7.45
CA LYS A 63 -1.99 -2.60 -8.25
C LYS A 63 -0.97 -3.19 -7.29
N THR A 64 -0.27 -4.21 -7.72
CA THR A 64 0.73 -4.90 -6.91
C THR A 64 2.13 -4.46 -7.30
N LEU A 65 2.96 -4.18 -6.31
CA LEU A 65 4.42 -4.06 -6.45
C LEU A 65 5.06 -5.29 -5.87
N HIS A 66 6.02 -5.86 -6.60
CA HIS A 66 6.83 -6.97 -6.15
C HIS A 66 8.17 -6.43 -5.70
N LEU A 67 8.51 -6.68 -4.43
CA LEU A 67 9.78 -6.35 -3.83
C LEU A 67 10.59 -7.62 -3.72
N GLU A 68 11.74 -7.62 -4.39
CA GLU A 68 12.75 -8.66 -4.33
C GLU A 68 13.95 -8.12 -3.54
N GLU A 69 14.60 -8.99 -2.77
CA GLU A 69 15.79 -8.68 -1.97
C GLU A 69 17.04 -9.33 -2.55
#